data_AF-A0A401Q642-F1
#
_entry.id   AF-A0A401Q642-F1
#
_cell.length_a   1.000
_cell.length_b   1.000
_cell.length_c   1.000
_cell.angle_alpha   90.00
_cell.angle_beta   90.00
_cell.angle_gamma   90.00
#
_symmetry.space_group_name_H-M   'P 1'
#
loop_
_entity.id
_entity.type
_entity.pdbx_description
1 polymer ?
#
loop_
_entity_poly.entity_id
_entity_poly.type
_entity_poly.pdbx_seq_one_letter_code
_entity_poly.pdbx_strand_id
1 'polypeptide(L)'
;VTQLEPIFSSRLQLWAEYQDSYEQVNGNILRAQYSLEHCTPLSRSLASSQLQLESLQTLQDTVESGAESWRKFQAISEQLSRECCPAQTQQLDKTCEDTHCRWVQVNQDVTEQLYTARTECQLWGQFRDIYQSTLAKVRGFEDRSRHLLIELSLDDSTQEKLQTQLVETQESLRDLRALQEDVFQVGVAADALATRMDSSSCAALQSHCRYLSGKVSNLERLLTVKKPDIQDLMEQHEDFHRYLHTLETLVNESEEVLKSEDPGPEQVGGFCLETLMGHLLRFSSNSLRLEALKHLSSQLPLSDLDYRRVQALHQRWEQARATARDQCSLCENLLMILFVSKHREGNLQYHEPRYVRTLELGRELLSAADSTTKTSLEGQLSQLQEAWESTNLQLKAKIMQLTNIEKMCDRCGQEVAELGAKLGEFGADMKKELTQSSEDLKREKNKLQVRDQ
;
A
#
# COMPACT_ATOMS: atom_id res chain seq x y z
N VAL A 1 -80.72 -66.34 -46.27
CA VAL A 1 -80.30 -66.41 -44.84
C VAL A 1 -78.84 -66.83 -44.72
N THR A 2 -78.38 -67.85 -45.45
CA THR A 2 -76.98 -68.36 -45.44
C THR A 2 -75.89 -67.45 -46.04
N GLN A 3 -76.24 -66.37 -46.74
CA GLN A 3 -75.26 -65.37 -47.25
C GLN A 3 -75.08 -64.15 -46.33
N LEU A 4 -75.93 -63.99 -45.31
CA LEU A 4 -75.89 -62.83 -44.41
C LEU A 4 -75.04 -63.08 -43.16
N GLU A 5 -74.99 -64.31 -42.64
CA GLU A 5 -74.16 -64.69 -41.50
C GLU A 5 -72.67 -64.33 -41.64
N PRO A 6 -71.96 -64.65 -42.75
CA PRO A 6 -70.54 -64.31 -42.87
C PRO A 6 -70.29 -62.80 -42.92
N ILE A 7 -71.24 -62.02 -43.47
CA ILE A 7 -71.15 -60.56 -43.57
C ILE A 7 -71.42 -59.90 -42.20
N PHE A 8 -72.36 -60.45 -41.42
CA PHE A 8 -72.59 -59.97 -40.05
C PHE A 8 -71.44 -60.34 -39.10
N SER A 9 -70.85 -61.53 -39.25
CA SER A 9 -69.69 -61.96 -38.47
C SER A 9 -68.44 -61.13 -38.79
N SER A 10 -68.17 -60.83 -40.06
CA SER A 10 -67.04 -59.98 -40.45
C SER A 10 -67.21 -58.54 -39.97
N ARG A 11 -68.44 -58.01 -40.00
CA ARG A 11 -68.75 -56.67 -39.47
C ARG A 11 -68.60 -56.59 -37.95
N LEU A 12 -69.05 -57.60 -37.22
CA LEU A 12 -68.85 -57.67 -35.77
C LEU A 12 -67.36 -57.74 -35.40
N GLN A 13 -66.55 -58.45 -36.18
CA GLN A 13 -65.10 -58.49 -36.01
C GLN A 13 -64.45 -57.11 -36.28
N LEU A 14 -64.84 -56.42 -37.35
CA LEU A 14 -64.36 -55.06 -37.65
C LEU A 14 -64.72 -54.06 -36.54
N TRP A 15 -65.91 -54.17 -35.95
CA TRP A 15 -66.30 -53.34 -34.80
C TRP A 15 -65.50 -53.68 -33.52
N ALA A 16 -65.17 -54.96 -33.29
CA ALA A 16 -64.33 -55.36 -32.17
C ALA A 16 -62.88 -54.86 -32.33
N GLU A 17 -62.32 -54.94 -33.54
CA GLU A 17 -61.00 -54.42 -33.88
C GLU A 17 -60.94 -52.88 -33.79
N TYR A 18 -62.03 -52.19 -34.16
CA TYR A 18 -62.17 -50.75 -33.94
C TYR A 18 -62.15 -50.38 -32.47
N GLN A 19 -62.88 -51.12 -31.63
CA GLN A 19 -62.93 -50.85 -30.20
C GLN A 19 -61.59 -51.11 -29.51
N ASP A 20 -60.91 -52.21 -29.84
CA ASP A 20 -59.58 -52.53 -29.31
C ASP A 20 -58.52 -51.47 -29.73
N SER A 21 -58.53 -51.07 -31.01
CA SER A 21 -57.63 -50.01 -31.50
C SER A 21 -57.96 -48.63 -30.92
N TYR A 22 -59.23 -48.30 -30.71
CA TYR A 22 -59.66 -47.09 -30.01
C TYR A 22 -59.19 -47.06 -28.56
N GLU A 23 -59.37 -48.15 -27.81
CA GLU A 23 -58.95 -48.27 -26.42
C GLU A 23 -57.43 -48.18 -26.29
N GLN A 24 -56.68 -48.76 -27.24
CA GLN A 24 -55.22 -48.67 -27.29
C GLN A 24 -54.74 -47.23 -27.51
N VAL A 25 -55.32 -46.51 -28.47
CA VAL A 25 -55.00 -45.10 -28.76
C VAL A 25 -55.36 -44.21 -27.57
N ASN A 26 -56.57 -44.36 -27.03
CA ASN A 26 -57.05 -43.54 -25.92
C ASN A 26 -56.24 -43.83 -24.62
N GLY A 27 -55.83 -45.08 -24.42
CA GLY A 27 -54.93 -45.47 -23.34
C GLY A 27 -53.50 -44.90 -23.47
N ASN A 28 -53.00 -44.74 -24.70
CA ASN A 28 -51.73 -44.05 -24.96
C ASN A 28 -51.84 -42.54 -24.66
N ILE A 29 -52.92 -41.90 -25.11
CA ILE A 29 -53.21 -40.48 -24.85
C ILE A 29 -53.29 -40.21 -23.35
N LEU A 30 -54.06 -41.01 -22.60
CA LEU A 30 -54.23 -40.84 -21.15
C LEU A 30 -52.92 -41.06 -20.39
N ARG A 31 -52.12 -42.07 -20.76
CA ARG A 31 -50.80 -42.29 -20.15
C ARG A 31 -49.85 -41.12 -20.39
N ALA A 32 -49.86 -40.57 -21.59
CA ALA A 32 -49.03 -39.41 -21.93
C ALA A 32 -49.46 -38.16 -21.16
N GLN A 33 -50.76 -37.88 -21.06
CA GLN A 33 -51.31 -36.78 -20.25
C GLN A 33 -50.97 -36.91 -18.77
N TYR A 34 -51.18 -38.10 -18.20
CA TYR A 34 -50.86 -38.38 -16.81
C TYR A 34 -49.37 -38.16 -16.50
N SER A 35 -48.51 -38.68 -17.38
CA SER A 35 -47.07 -38.57 -17.22
C SER A 35 -46.58 -37.13 -17.42
N LEU A 36 -47.19 -36.36 -18.32
CA LEU A 36 -46.92 -34.93 -18.49
C LEU A 36 -47.20 -34.12 -17.22
N GLU A 37 -48.35 -34.34 -16.58
CA GLU A 37 -48.71 -33.67 -15.32
C GLU A 37 -47.70 -33.98 -14.21
N HIS A 38 -47.16 -35.21 -14.20
CA HIS A 38 -46.28 -35.71 -13.15
C HIS A 38 -44.79 -35.50 -13.44
N CYS A 39 -44.43 -35.05 -14.65
CA CYS A 39 -43.07 -34.62 -15.00
C CYS A 39 -42.75 -33.20 -14.50
N THR A 40 -43.66 -32.53 -13.80
CA THR A 40 -43.39 -31.19 -13.24
C THR A 40 -42.43 -31.29 -12.05
N PRO A 41 -41.26 -30.63 -12.09
CA PRO A 41 -40.26 -30.78 -11.04
C PRO A 41 -40.70 -30.04 -9.77
N LEU A 42 -40.60 -30.71 -8.63
CA LEU A 42 -40.81 -30.12 -7.30
C LEU A 42 -39.74 -29.08 -6.92
N SER A 43 -38.57 -29.13 -7.58
CA SER A 43 -37.45 -28.22 -7.42
C SER A 43 -36.80 -27.99 -8.78
N ARG A 44 -36.61 -26.75 -9.21
CA ARG A 44 -35.93 -26.42 -10.50
C ARG A 44 -34.40 -26.49 -10.42
N SER A 45 -33.84 -27.41 -9.63
CA SER A 45 -32.38 -27.60 -9.59
C SER A 45 -31.86 -28.26 -10.89
N LEU A 46 -30.58 -28.06 -11.23
CA LEU A 46 -29.96 -28.65 -12.43
C LEU A 46 -30.16 -30.17 -12.54
N ALA A 47 -30.01 -30.91 -11.43
CA ALA A 47 -30.19 -32.36 -11.41
C ALA A 47 -31.66 -32.77 -11.67
N SER A 48 -32.60 -31.99 -11.15
CA SER A 48 -34.03 -32.18 -11.34
C SER A 48 -34.46 -31.85 -12.78
N SER A 49 -33.93 -30.76 -13.37
CA SER A 49 -34.17 -30.41 -14.77
C SER A 49 -33.59 -31.44 -15.75
N GLN A 50 -32.45 -32.07 -15.43
CA GLN A 50 -31.87 -33.17 -16.22
C GLN A 50 -32.73 -34.43 -16.15
N LEU A 51 -33.17 -34.83 -14.94
CA LEU A 51 -34.08 -35.96 -14.77
C LEU A 51 -35.42 -35.74 -15.49
N GLN A 52 -35.96 -34.52 -15.45
CA GLN A 52 -37.17 -34.14 -16.19
C GLN A 52 -36.95 -34.24 -17.71
N LEU A 53 -35.78 -33.86 -18.21
CA LEU A 53 -35.46 -33.97 -19.64
C LEU A 53 -35.42 -35.44 -20.09
N GLU A 54 -34.79 -36.31 -19.31
CA GLU A 54 -34.73 -37.75 -19.59
C GLU A 54 -36.13 -38.38 -19.57
N SER A 55 -36.96 -38.05 -18.57
CA SER A 55 -38.32 -38.57 -18.49
C SER A 55 -39.19 -38.09 -19.67
N LEU A 56 -39.09 -36.81 -20.05
CA LEU A 56 -39.82 -36.27 -21.19
C LEU A 56 -39.32 -36.83 -22.54
N GLN A 57 -38.03 -37.16 -22.67
CA GLN A 57 -37.48 -37.82 -23.87
C GLN A 57 -38.04 -39.25 -24.00
N THR A 58 -38.04 -40.04 -22.93
CA THR A 58 -38.66 -41.37 -22.96
C THR A 58 -40.15 -41.28 -23.30
N LEU A 59 -40.84 -40.25 -22.81
CA LEU A 59 -42.24 -40.03 -23.11
C LEU A 59 -42.46 -39.67 -24.58
N GLN A 60 -41.62 -38.81 -25.18
CA GLN A 60 -41.65 -38.54 -26.61
C GLN A 60 -41.50 -39.81 -27.44
N ASP A 61 -40.53 -40.67 -27.11
CA ASP A 61 -40.33 -41.94 -27.83
C ASP A 61 -41.58 -42.85 -27.74
N THR A 62 -42.25 -42.88 -26.57
CA THR A 62 -43.48 -43.66 -26.41
C THR A 62 -44.65 -43.10 -27.21
N VAL A 63 -44.80 -41.78 -27.33
CA VAL A 63 -45.89 -41.17 -28.11
C VAL A 63 -45.62 -41.29 -29.62
N GLU A 64 -44.36 -41.21 -30.04
CA GLU A 64 -43.93 -41.47 -31.42
C GLU A 64 -44.21 -42.94 -31.81
N SER A 65 -43.93 -43.90 -30.93
CA SER A 65 -44.32 -45.31 -31.12
C SER A 65 -45.84 -45.51 -31.21
N GLY A 66 -46.59 -44.63 -30.54
CA GLY A 66 -48.05 -44.57 -30.64
C GLY A 66 -48.52 -44.29 -32.06
N ALA A 67 -47.79 -43.51 -32.88
CA ALA A 67 -48.26 -43.09 -34.21
C ALA A 67 -48.64 -44.27 -35.13
N GLU A 68 -48.05 -45.45 -34.92
CA GLU A 68 -48.45 -46.67 -35.63
C GLU A 68 -49.82 -47.20 -35.17
N SER A 69 -50.12 -47.13 -33.87
CA SER A 69 -51.45 -47.44 -33.32
C SER A 69 -52.52 -46.46 -33.82
N TRP A 70 -52.17 -45.18 -34.02
CA TRP A 70 -53.06 -44.21 -34.69
C TRP A 70 -53.41 -44.62 -36.11
N ARG A 71 -52.39 -44.92 -36.94
CA ARG A 71 -52.60 -45.28 -38.35
C ARG A 71 -53.48 -46.52 -38.50
N LYS A 72 -53.35 -47.49 -37.59
CA LYS A 72 -54.21 -48.68 -37.54
C LYS A 72 -55.65 -48.31 -37.21
N PHE A 73 -55.88 -47.49 -36.19
CA PHE A 73 -57.21 -47.01 -35.82
C PHE A 73 -57.88 -46.21 -36.96
N GLN A 74 -57.14 -45.31 -37.61
CA GLN A 74 -57.63 -44.53 -38.74
C GLN A 74 -58.03 -45.43 -39.93
N ALA A 75 -57.19 -46.40 -40.29
CA ALA A 75 -57.48 -47.33 -41.39
C ALA A 75 -58.75 -48.18 -41.13
N ILE A 76 -58.94 -48.65 -39.88
CA ILE A 76 -60.12 -49.42 -39.47
C ILE A 76 -61.37 -48.54 -39.47
N SER A 77 -61.27 -47.29 -39.01
CA SER A 77 -62.36 -46.33 -39.05
C SER A 77 -62.78 -45.98 -40.49
N GLU A 78 -61.82 -45.76 -41.39
CA GLU A 78 -62.07 -45.51 -42.83
C GLU A 78 -62.67 -46.74 -43.55
N GLN A 79 -62.44 -47.95 -43.04
CA GLN A 79 -63.05 -49.18 -43.54
C GLN A 79 -64.49 -49.32 -43.04
N LEU A 80 -64.75 -49.03 -41.76
CA LEU A 80 -66.09 -49.03 -41.17
C LEU A 80 -67.00 -47.93 -41.75
N SER A 81 -66.45 -46.75 -42.05
CA SER A 81 -67.19 -45.63 -42.64
C SER A 81 -67.73 -45.94 -44.05
N ARG A 82 -67.03 -46.80 -44.81
CA ARG A 82 -67.46 -47.31 -46.13
C ARG A 82 -68.58 -48.36 -46.05
N GLU A 83 -68.71 -49.06 -44.92
CA GLU A 83 -69.63 -50.19 -44.76
C GLU A 83 -70.92 -49.84 -44.00
N CYS A 84 -70.99 -48.66 -43.37
CA CYS A 84 -72.08 -48.23 -42.47
C CYS A 84 -73.06 -47.21 -43.10
N CYS A 85 -74.18 -46.94 -42.40
CA CYS A 85 -75.16 -45.92 -42.77
C CYS A 85 -74.59 -44.50 -42.56
N PRO A 86 -75.03 -43.48 -43.34
CA PRO A 86 -74.45 -42.13 -43.30
C PRO A 86 -74.47 -41.43 -41.92
N ALA A 87 -75.46 -41.74 -41.06
CA ALA A 87 -75.50 -41.21 -39.69
C ALA A 87 -74.44 -41.84 -38.76
N GLN A 88 -74.09 -43.11 -38.98
CA GLN A 88 -73.04 -43.82 -38.23
C GLN A 88 -71.65 -43.39 -38.71
N THR A 89 -71.51 -43.14 -40.02
CA THR A 89 -70.30 -42.57 -40.61
C THR A 89 -69.98 -41.20 -40.02
N GLN A 90 -70.96 -40.29 -39.92
CA GLN A 90 -70.75 -38.98 -39.27
C GLN A 90 -70.32 -39.09 -37.79
N GLN A 91 -70.82 -40.09 -37.06
CA GLN A 91 -70.45 -40.30 -35.67
C GLN A 91 -69.03 -40.89 -35.53
N LEU A 92 -68.66 -41.85 -36.39
CA LEU A 92 -67.31 -42.41 -36.47
C LEU A 92 -66.27 -41.34 -36.85
N ASP A 93 -66.57 -40.54 -37.86
CA ASP A 93 -65.71 -39.44 -38.32
C ASP A 93 -65.50 -38.42 -37.19
N LYS A 94 -66.58 -38.02 -36.50
CA LYS A 94 -66.47 -37.12 -35.34
C LYS A 94 -65.61 -37.71 -34.22
N THR A 95 -65.79 -38.98 -33.89
CA THR A 95 -64.97 -39.63 -32.84
C THR A 95 -63.50 -39.75 -33.24
N CYS A 96 -63.21 -39.94 -34.53
CA CYS A 96 -61.84 -39.94 -35.04
C CYS A 96 -61.24 -38.55 -35.03
N GLU A 97 -61.98 -37.52 -35.43
CA GLU A 97 -61.53 -36.13 -35.35
C GLU A 97 -61.26 -35.70 -33.90
N ASP A 98 -62.16 -36.03 -32.96
CA ASP A 98 -61.99 -35.70 -31.54
C ASP A 98 -60.76 -36.40 -30.92
N THR A 99 -60.55 -37.68 -31.24
CA THR A 99 -59.37 -38.42 -30.75
C THR A 99 -58.08 -37.96 -31.41
N HIS A 100 -58.11 -37.61 -32.70
CA HIS A 100 -56.99 -37.01 -33.42
C HIS A 100 -56.60 -35.66 -32.82
N CYS A 101 -57.57 -34.79 -32.56
CA CYS A 101 -57.32 -33.50 -31.92
C CYS A 101 -56.65 -33.67 -30.55
N ARG A 102 -57.15 -34.62 -29.74
CA ARG A 102 -56.55 -34.94 -28.43
C ARG A 102 -55.13 -35.50 -28.55
N TRP A 103 -54.88 -36.35 -29.53
CA TRP A 103 -53.54 -36.84 -29.84
C TRP A 103 -52.60 -35.68 -30.16
N VAL A 104 -52.97 -34.86 -31.14
CA VAL A 104 -52.15 -33.75 -31.63
C VAL A 104 -51.84 -32.78 -30.51
N GLN A 105 -52.83 -32.46 -29.67
CA GLN A 105 -52.64 -31.59 -28.51
C GLN A 105 -51.62 -32.15 -27.53
N VAL A 106 -51.73 -33.43 -27.14
CA VAL A 106 -50.76 -34.07 -26.25
C VAL A 106 -49.37 -34.06 -26.86
N ASN A 107 -49.24 -34.35 -28.15
CA ASN A 107 -47.96 -34.28 -28.84
C ASN A 107 -47.34 -32.87 -28.81
N GLN A 108 -48.16 -31.83 -29.03
CA GLN A 108 -47.72 -30.44 -28.93
C GLN A 108 -47.25 -30.12 -27.52
N ASP A 109 -48.04 -30.47 -26.50
CA ASP A 109 -47.71 -30.24 -25.08
C ASP A 109 -46.38 -30.92 -24.69
N VAL A 110 -46.14 -32.16 -25.15
CA VAL A 110 -44.86 -32.87 -24.94
C VAL A 110 -43.70 -32.13 -25.59
N THR A 111 -43.85 -31.70 -26.85
CA THR A 111 -42.78 -31.00 -27.57
C THR A 111 -42.45 -29.64 -26.95
N GLU A 112 -43.46 -28.90 -26.48
CA GLU A 112 -43.27 -27.61 -25.81
C GLU A 112 -42.56 -27.77 -24.48
N GLN A 113 -42.99 -28.73 -23.63
CA GLN A 113 -42.33 -29.01 -22.35
C GLN A 113 -40.90 -29.54 -22.51
N LEU A 114 -40.63 -30.30 -23.58
CA LEU A 114 -39.26 -30.70 -23.92
C LEU A 114 -38.40 -29.51 -24.32
N TYR A 115 -38.93 -28.58 -25.11
CA TYR A 115 -38.20 -27.39 -25.51
C TYR A 115 -37.87 -26.51 -24.30
N THR A 116 -38.82 -26.30 -23.38
CA THR A 116 -38.60 -25.51 -22.17
C THR A 116 -37.59 -26.18 -21.24
N ALA A 117 -37.66 -27.50 -21.03
CA ALA A 117 -36.71 -28.24 -20.21
C ALA A 117 -35.30 -28.26 -20.82
N ARG A 118 -35.16 -28.41 -22.14
CA ARG A 118 -33.86 -28.34 -22.85
C ARG A 118 -33.20 -26.97 -22.68
N THR A 119 -33.97 -25.90 -22.88
CA THR A 119 -33.45 -24.53 -22.74
C THR A 119 -33.03 -24.24 -21.30
N GLU A 120 -33.76 -24.72 -20.29
CA GLU A 120 -33.36 -24.61 -18.88
C GLU A 120 -32.06 -25.35 -18.58
N CYS A 121 -31.91 -26.58 -19.07
CA CYS A 121 -30.66 -27.35 -18.90
C CYS A 121 -29.47 -26.66 -19.57
N GLN A 122 -29.67 -26.05 -20.75
CA GLN A 122 -28.62 -25.30 -21.45
C GLN A 122 -28.18 -24.07 -20.67
N LEU A 123 -29.11 -23.29 -20.14
CA LEU A 123 -28.81 -22.11 -19.31
C LEU A 123 -28.06 -22.51 -18.03
N TRP A 124 -28.47 -23.61 -17.38
CA TRP A 124 -27.76 -24.14 -16.22
C TRP A 124 -26.35 -24.63 -16.55
N GLY A 125 -26.16 -25.27 -17.71
CA GLY A 125 -24.84 -25.66 -18.20
C GLY A 125 -23.93 -24.45 -18.39
N GLN A 126 -24.41 -23.43 -19.10
CA GLN A 126 -23.68 -22.18 -19.33
C GLN A 126 -23.30 -21.50 -18.02
N PHE A 127 -24.26 -21.33 -17.10
CA PHE A 127 -23.98 -20.74 -15.79
C PHE A 127 -22.93 -21.54 -15.01
N ARG A 128 -23.05 -22.87 -14.95
CA ARG A 128 -22.10 -23.73 -14.25
C ARG A 128 -20.70 -23.58 -14.82
N ASP A 129 -20.55 -23.59 -16.14
CA ASP A 129 -19.26 -23.56 -16.80
C ASP A 129 -18.58 -22.18 -16.60
N ILE A 130 -19.34 -21.08 -16.74
CA ILE A 130 -18.85 -19.72 -16.45
C ILE A 130 -18.51 -19.59 -14.95
N TYR A 131 -19.38 -20.04 -14.06
CA TYR A 131 -19.16 -19.97 -12.61
C TYR A 131 -17.92 -20.74 -12.18
N GLN A 132 -17.73 -21.96 -12.67
CA GLN A 132 -16.55 -22.77 -12.34
C GLN A 132 -15.27 -22.16 -12.89
N SER A 133 -15.30 -21.65 -14.13
CA SER A 133 -14.18 -20.93 -14.73
C SER A 133 -13.79 -19.71 -13.90
N THR A 134 -14.74 -18.84 -13.60
CA THR A 134 -14.51 -17.63 -12.79
C THR A 134 -14.06 -17.98 -11.37
N LEU A 135 -14.65 -18.99 -10.73
CA LEU A 135 -14.22 -19.47 -9.40
C LEU A 135 -12.77 -19.96 -9.42
N ALA A 136 -12.35 -20.69 -10.46
CA ALA A 136 -10.97 -21.15 -10.59
C ALA A 136 -10.01 -19.98 -10.78
N LYS A 137 -10.36 -18.99 -11.60
CA LYS A 137 -9.55 -17.76 -11.76
C LYS A 137 -9.44 -16.96 -10.45
N VAL A 138 -10.54 -16.81 -9.71
CA VAL A 138 -10.55 -16.11 -8.41
C VAL A 138 -9.68 -16.85 -7.39
N ARG A 139 -9.77 -18.18 -7.29
CA ARG A 139 -8.89 -18.97 -6.40
C ARG A 139 -7.42 -18.85 -6.79
N GLY A 140 -7.10 -18.96 -8.08
CA GLY A 140 -5.72 -18.78 -8.56
C GLY A 140 -5.20 -17.35 -8.32
N PHE A 141 -6.07 -16.35 -8.37
CA PHE A 141 -5.71 -14.98 -8.01
C PHE A 141 -5.52 -14.81 -6.50
N GLU A 142 -6.35 -15.42 -5.66
CA GLU A 142 -6.14 -15.47 -4.20
C GLU A 142 -4.78 -16.09 -3.88
N ASP A 143 -4.46 -17.23 -4.48
CA ASP A 143 -3.18 -17.93 -4.25
C ASP A 143 -1.98 -17.08 -4.66
N ARG A 144 -2.07 -16.40 -5.81
CA ARG A 144 -1.04 -15.46 -6.26
C ARG A 144 -0.97 -14.25 -5.33
N SER A 145 -2.06 -13.55 -5.07
CA SER A 145 -2.04 -12.34 -4.23
C SER A 145 -1.64 -12.57 -2.77
N ARG A 146 -1.66 -13.80 -2.25
CA ARG A 146 -1.19 -14.10 -0.88
C ARG A 146 0.22 -13.59 -0.60
N HIS A 147 1.16 -13.70 -1.54
CA HIS A 147 2.53 -13.20 -1.28
C HIS A 147 2.61 -11.67 -1.22
N LEU A 148 1.72 -10.96 -1.93
CA LEU A 148 1.63 -9.50 -1.87
C LEU A 148 0.91 -9.00 -0.61
N LEU A 149 0.09 -9.87 0.00
CA LEU A 149 -0.68 -9.57 1.21
C LEU A 149 0.06 -9.92 2.50
N ILE A 150 1.03 -10.84 2.45
CA ILE A 150 1.95 -11.12 3.55
C ILE A 150 2.74 -9.83 3.83
N GLU A 151 2.92 -9.50 5.12
CA GLU A 151 3.75 -8.36 5.52
C GLU A 151 5.12 -8.45 4.86
N LEU A 152 5.59 -7.32 4.32
CA LEU A 152 6.92 -7.14 3.77
C LEU A 152 7.94 -7.83 4.68
N SER A 153 8.57 -8.89 4.20
CA SER A 153 9.57 -9.61 4.98
C SER A 153 10.72 -8.64 5.26
N LEU A 154 11.08 -8.51 6.54
CA LEU A 154 12.08 -7.60 7.10
C LEU A 154 13.51 -7.78 6.56
N ASP A 155 13.75 -8.74 5.69
CA ASP A 155 15.09 -9.08 5.22
C ASP A 155 15.46 -8.24 3.98
N ASP A 156 16.34 -7.26 4.20
CA ASP A 156 16.95 -6.39 3.20
C ASP A 156 15.94 -5.83 2.17
N SER A 157 14.99 -5.01 2.61
CA SER A 157 14.11 -4.25 1.71
C SER A 157 14.90 -3.17 0.98
N THR A 158 15.58 -3.55 -0.09
CA THR A 158 16.15 -2.61 -1.06
C THR A 158 15.02 -1.87 -1.75
N GLN A 159 15.17 -0.57 -1.98
CA GLN A 159 14.21 0.28 -2.71
C GLN A 159 13.72 -0.36 -4.03
N GLU A 160 14.58 -1.14 -4.70
CA GLU A 160 14.24 -1.93 -5.90
C GLU A 160 13.19 -3.03 -5.67
N LYS A 161 13.21 -3.71 -4.51
CA LYS A 161 12.23 -4.73 -4.14
C LYS A 161 10.87 -4.09 -3.86
N LEU A 162 10.85 -2.96 -3.14
CA LEU A 162 9.63 -2.18 -2.89
C LEU A 162 9.02 -1.67 -4.20
N GLN A 163 9.86 -1.20 -5.12
CA GLN A 163 9.42 -0.77 -6.44
C GLN A 163 8.87 -1.93 -7.29
N THR A 164 9.49 -3.11 -7.23
CA THR A 164 9.00 -4.32 -7.90
C THR A 164 7.63 -4.73 -7.36
N GLN A 165 7.45 -4.75 -6.04
CA GLN A 165 6.16 -5.06 -5.41
C GLN A 165 5.09 -4.01 -5.71
N LEU A 166 5.45 -2.74 -5.85
CA LEU A 166 4.52 -1.69 -6.28
C LEU A 166 4.02 -1.95 -7.71
N VAL A 167 4.90 -2.39 -8.62
CA VAL A 167 4.50 -2.75 -9.98
C VAL A 167 3.59 -3.99 -9.97
N GLU A 168 3.98 -5.03 -9.25
CA GLU A 168 3.20 -6.28 -9.13
C GLU A 168 1.81 -6.05 -8.50
N THR A 169 1.69 -5.18 -7.49
CA THR A 169 0.40 -4.80 -6.91
C THR A 169 -0.46 -3.98 -7.87
N GLN A 170 0.15 -3.10 -8.68
CA GLN A 170 -0.57 -2.34 -9.71
C GLN A 170 -1.07 -3.24 -10.85
N GLU A 171 -0.26 -4.20 -11.29
CA GLU A 171 -0.66 -5.21 -12.28
C GLU A 171 -1.77 -6.09 -11.73
N SER A 172 -1.65 -6.55 -10.48
CA SER A 172 -2.68 -7.34 -9.80
C SER A 172 -4.02 -6.58 -9.68
N LEU A 173 -3.99 -5.26 -9.43
CA LEU A 173 -5.19 -4.42 -9.45
C LEU A 173 -5.81 -4.27 -10.84
N ARG A 174 -5.03 -4.33 -11.92
CA ARG A 174 -5.55 -4.33 -13.30
C ARG A 174 -6.21 -5.68 -13.61
N ASP A 175 -5.55 -6.78 -13.27
CA ASP A 175 -6.08 -8.14 -13.43
C ASP A 175 -7.39 -8.33 -12.66
N LEU A 176 -7.51 -7.73 -11.47
CA LEU A 176 -8.71 -7.79 -10.66
C LEU A 176 -9.90 -7.09 -11.33
N ARG A 177 -9.68 -6.00 -12.08
CA ARG A 177 -10.76 -5.37 -12.88
C ARG A 177 -11.23 -6.28 -14.02
N ALA A 178 -10.34 -7.03 -14.65
CA ALA A 178 -10.74 -8.02 -15.64
C ALA A 178 -11.56 -9.16 -15.00
N LEU A 179 -11.19 -9.59 -13.78
CA LEU A 179 -11.96 -10.54 -12.98
C LEU A 179 -13.34 -10.01 -12.54
N GLN A 180 -13.47 -8.71 -12.29
CA GLN A 180 -14.78 -8.09 -12.01
C GLN A 180 -15.73 -8.20 -13.20
N GLU A 181 -15.22 -8.02 -14.42
CA GLU A 181 -16.02 -8.24 -15.64
C GLU A 181 -16.46 -9.71 -15.75
N ASP A 182 -15.56 -10.66 -15.49
CA ASP A 182 -15.91 -12.09 -15.47
C ASP A 182 -16.98 -12.42 -14.40
N VAL A 183 -16.93 -11.78 -13.22
CA VAL A 183 -17.95 -11.93 -12.18
C VAL A 183 -19.28 -11.26 -12.58
N PHE A 184 -19.23 -10.15 -13.31
CA PHE A 184 -20.43 -9.53 -13.88
C PHE A 184 -21.12 -10.46 -14.87
N GLN A 185 -20.37 -11.14 -15.75
CA GLN A 185 -20.92 -12.13 -16.67
C GLN A 185 -21.58 -13.32 -15.94
N VAL A 186 -21.05 -13.75 -14.79
CA VAL A 186 -21.71 -14.75 -13.92
C VAL A 186 -23.05 -14.22 -13.40
N GLY A 187 -23.12 -12.93 -13.03
CA GLY A 187 -24.36 -12.27 -12.62
C GLY A 187 -25.40 -12.25 -13.72
N VAL A 188 -25.02 -11.88 -14.95
CA VAL A 188 -25.92 -11.89 -16.12
C VAL A 188 -26.45 -13.30 -16.41
N ALA A 189 -25.59 -14.32 -16.34
CA ALA A 189 -26.02 -15.71 -16.51
C ALA A 189 -26.96 -16.17 -15.39
N ALA A 190 -26.75 -15.72 -14.15
CA ALA A 190 -27.63 -16.01 -13.03
C ALA A 190 -28.99 -15.30 -13.15
N ASP A 191 -29.03 -14.07 -13.64
CA ASP A 191 -30.27 -13.32 -13.88
C ASP A 191 -31.10 -13.96 -15.00
N ALA A 192 -30.45 -14.43 -16.07
CA ALA A 192 -31.11 -15.18 -17.13
C ALA A 192 -31.80 -16.45 -16.60
N LEU A 193 -31.17 -17.16 -15.64
CA LEU A 193 -31.79 -18.28 -14.94
C LEU A 193 -32.92 -17.81 -13.99
N ALA A 194 -32.70 -16.75 -13.22
CA ALA A 194 -33.64 -16.27 -12.21
C ALA A 194 -35.03 -15.91 -12.78
N THR A 195 -35.11 -15.45 -14.03
CA THR A 195 -36.39 -15.18 -14.71
C THR A 195 -37.29 -16.42 -14.88
N ARG A 196 -36.72 -17.62 -14.79
CA ARG A 196 -37.41 -18.91 -15.02
C ARG A 196 -37.48 -19.78 -13.77
N MET A 197 -37.12 -19.28 -12.59
CA MET A 197 -36.97 -20.10 -11.39
C MET A 197 -37.92 -19.70 -10.26
N ASP A 198 -38.08 -20.61 -9.30
CA ASP A 198 -38.76 -20.36 -8.04
C ASP A 198 -37.90 -19.47 -7.11
N SER A 199 -38.55 -18.75 -6.19
CA SER A 199 -37.89 -17.79 -5.30
C SER A 199 -36.78 -18.40 -4.44
N SER A 200 -36.88 -19.70 -4.10
CA SER A 200 -35.89 -20.39 -3.26
C SER A 200 -34.60 -20.72 -4.03
N SER A 201 -34.72 -21.20 -5.27
CA SER A 201 -33.58 -21.48 -6.14
C SER A 201 -32.88 -20.20 -6.60
N CYS A 202 -33.64 -19.13 -6.85
CA CYS A 202 -33.09 -17.78 -7.11
C CYS A 202 -32.23 -17.28 -5.95
N ALA A 203 -32.69 -17.48 -4.70
CA ALA A 203 -31.94 -17.05 -3.52
C ALA A 203 -30.59 -17.80 -3.38
N ALA A 204 -30.57 -19.09 -3.69
CA ALA A 204 -29.33 -19.88 -3.71
C ALA A 204 -28.36 -19.38 -4.80
N LEU A 205 -28.82 -19.15 -6.03
CA LEU A 205 -28.01 -18.61 -7.12
C LEU A 205 -27.40 -17.25 -6.79
N GLN A 206 -28.22 -16.33 -6.26
CA GLN A 206 -27.75 -15.02 -5.84
C GLN A 206 -26.74 -15.09 -4.70
N SER A 207 -26.86 -16.05 -3.78
CA SER A 207 -25.86 -16.28 -2.73
C SER A 207 -24.49 -16.64 -3.33
N HIS A 208 -24.45 -17.50 -4.35
CA HIS A 208 -23.21 -17.87 -5.04
C HIS A 208 -22.58 -16.68 -5.78
N CYS A 209 -23.39 -15.83 -6.41
CA CYS A 209 -22.91 -14.61 -7.08
C CYS A 209 -22.37 -13.60 -6.06
N ARG A 210 -23.10 -13.39 -4.96
CA ARG A 210 -22.68 -12.52 -3.85
C ARG A 210 -21.37 -13.00 -3.20
N TYR A 211 -21.17 -14.31 -3.09
CA TYR A 211 -19.92 -14.88 -2.58
C TYR A 211 -18.72 -14.52 -3.47
N LEU A 212 -18.82 -14.72 -4.79
CA LEU A 212 -17.74 -14.38 -5.72
C LEU A 212 -17.46 -12.87 -5.74
N SER A 213 -18.52 -12.06 -5.85
CA SER A 213 -18.41 -10.60 -5.82
C SER A 213 -17.77 -10.11 -4.52
N GLY A 214 -18.23 -10.61 -3.37
CA GLY A 214 -17.67 -10.25 -2.07
C GLY A 214 -16.19 -10.63 -1.92
N LYS A 215 -15.77 -11.78 -2.46
CA LYS A 215 -14.36 -12.17 -2.47
C LYS A 215 -13.50 -11.24 -3.31
N VAL A 216 -13.92 -10.95 -4.54
CA VAL A 216 -13.19 -10.05 -5.45
C VAL A 216 -13.10 -8.64 -4.87
N SER A 217 -14.20 -8.10 -4.34
CA SER A 217 -14.19 -6.78 -3.68
C SER A 217 -13.32 -6.73 -2.42
N ASN A 218 -13.25 -7.81 -1.64
CA ASN A 218 -12.36 -7.83 -0.48
C ASN A 218 -10.88 -7.83 -0.89
N LEU A 219 -10.51 -8.60 -1.92
CA LEU A 219 -9.15 -8.61 -2.46
C LEU A 219 -8.79 -7.24 -3.05
N GLU A 220 -9.71 -6.60 -3.76
CA GLU A 220 -9.54 -5.25 -4.29
C GLU A 220 -9.26 -4.25 -3.17
N ARG A 221 -10.08 -4.28 -2.10
CA ARG A 221 -9.92 -3.41 -0.95
C ARG A 221 -8.56 -3.61 -0.29
N LEU A 222 -8.15 -4.86 -0.07
CA LEU A 222 -6.85 -5.17 0.54
C LEU A 222 -5.68 -4.67 -0.32
N LEU A 223 -5.70 -4.92 -1.63
CA LEU A 223 -4.66 -4.46 -2.54
C LEU A 223 -4.66 -2.93 -2.71
N THR A 224 -5.83 -2.30 -2.67
CA THR A 224 -5.98 -0.84 -2.75
C THR A 224 -5.40 -0.14 -1.54
N VAL A 225 -5.45 -0.76 -0.35
CA VAL A 225 -4.80 -0.25 0.86
C VAL A 225 -3.29 -0.53 0.85
N LYS A 226 -2.86 -1.69 0.35
CA LYS A 226 -1.43 -2.02 0.26
C LYS A 226 -0.64 -1.09 -0.67
N LYS A 227 -1.25 -0.58 -1.73
CA LYS A 227 -0.60 0.35 -2.65
C LYS A 227 -0.07 1.63 -1.95
N PRO A 228 -0.91 2.45 -1.27
CA PRO A 228 -0.42 3.61 -0.54
C PRO A 228 0.52 3.20 0.59
N ASP A 229 0.30 2.10 1.30
CA ASP A 229 1.23 1.63 2.33
C ASP A 229 2.66 1.42 1.78
N ILE A 230 2.79 0.81 0.59
CA ILE A 230 4.09 0.63 -0.08
C ILE A 230 4.67 1.98 -0.53
N GLN A 231 3.84 2.89 -1.04
CA GLN A 231 4.29 4.23 -1.48
C GLN A 231 4.79 5.07 -0.31
N ASP A 232 4.07 5.08 0.81
CA ASP A 232 4.45 5.78 2.03
C ASP A 232 5.76 5.20 2.59
N LEU A 233 5.93 3.88 2.57
CA LEU A 233 7.17 3.23 2.99
C LEU A 233 8.35 3.61 2.08
N MET A 234 8.13 3.70 0.76
CA MET A 234 9.16 4.16 -0.18
C MET A 234 9.58 5.61 0.09
N GLU A 235 8.62 6.51 0.34
CA GLU A 235 8.92 7.91 0.68
C GLU A 235 9.72 8.00 1.99
N GLN A 236 9.36 7.21 3.00
CA GLN A 236 10.09 7.12 4.25
C GLN A 236 11.54 6.61 4.07
N HIS A 237 11.77 5.62 3.19
CA HIS A 237 13.12 5.17 2.85
C HIS A 237 13.92 6.26 2.09
N GLU A 238 13.30 6.99 1.17
CA GLU A 238 13.96 8.10 0.46
C GLU A 238 14.35 9.24 1.40
N ASP A 239 13.46 9.63 2.31
CA ASP A 239 13.72 10.64 3.32
C ASP A 239 14.83 10.19 4.28
N PHE A 240 14.81 8.92 4.71
CA PHE A 240 15.87 8.33 5.52
C PHE A 240 17.25 8.46 4.82
N HIS A 241 17.37 8.03 3.57
CA HIS A 241 18.64 8.12 2.83
C HIS A 241 19.06 9.57 2.59
N ARG A 242 18.13 10.49 2.36
CA ARG A 242 18.41 11.92 2.21
C ARG A 242 18.96 12.53 3.49
N TYR A 243 18.36 12.22 4.65
CA TYR A 243 18.85 12.67 5.94
C TYR A 243 20.21 12.06 6.28
N LEU A 244 20.39 10.77 6.05
CA LEU A 244 21.65 10.06 6.26
C LEU A 244 22.77 10.73 5.46
N HIS A 245 22.57 10.94 4.15
CA HIS A 245 23.55 11.57 3.28
C HIS A 245 23.88 13.00 3.74
N THR A 246 22.87 13.82 4.04
CA THR A 246 23.08 15.21 4.47
C THR A 246 23.89 15.31 5.77
N LEU A 247 23.65 14.39 6.71
CA LEU A 247 24.38 14.33 7.97
C LEU A 247 25.79 13.77 7.79
N GLU A 248 25.96 12.74 6.95
CA GLU A 248 27.28 12.21 6.58
C GLU A 248 28.16 13.28 5.93
N THR A 249 27.62 14.08 4.99
CA THR A 249 28.37 15.18 4.38
C THR A 249 28.77 16.25 5.40
N LEU A 250 27.86 16.59 6.32
CA LEU A 250 28.15 17.58 7.37
C LEU A 250 29.22 17.08 8.35
N VAL A 251 29.15 15.82 8.75
CA VAL A 251 30.16 15.20 9.62
C VAL A 251 31.51 15.09 8.90
N ASN A 252 31.53 14.72 7.62
CA ASN A 252 32.75 14.70 6.82
C ASN A 252 33.38 16.11 6.72
N GLU A 253 32.60 17.13 6.35
CA GLU A 253 33.07 18.52 6.26
C GLU A 253 33.66 19.01 7.59
N SER A 254 32.99 18.72 8.71
CA SER A 254 33.46 19.12 10.04
C SER A 254 34.69 18.34 10.50
N GLU A 255 34.76 17.03 10.24
CA GLU A 255 35.95 16.22 10.57
C GLU A 255 37.19 16.65 9.78
N GLU A 256 37.05 17.00 8.50
CA GLU A 256 38.17 17.48 7.69
C GLU A 256 38.72 18.80 8.24
N VAL A 257 37.84 19.73 8.63
CA VAL A 257 38.24 21.00 9.26
C VAL A 257 38.90 20.74 10.61
N LEU A 258 38.29 19.92 11.48
CA LEU A 258 38.84 19.59 12.80
C LEU A 258 40.20 18.87 12.73
N LYS A 259 40.46 18.07 11.69
CA LYS A 259 41.78 17.43 11.44
C LYS A 259 42.80 18.39 10.85
N SER A 260 42.37 19.29 9.97
CA SER A 260 43.25 20.29 9.34
C SER A 260 43.74 21.36 10.33
N GLU A 261 43.00 21.56 11.41
CA GLU A 261 43.25 22.58 12.42
C GLU A 261 44.00 22.06 13.66
N ASP A 262 44.61 20.87 13.67
CA ASP A 262 45.38 20.36 14.84
C ASP A 262 46.50 21.34 15.22
N PRO A 263 46.30 22.25 16.19
CA PRO A 263 47.18 23.36 16.38
C PRO A 263 48.11 22.98 17.52
N GLY A 264 49.40 22.84 17.19
CA GLY A 264 50.42 23.00 18.22
C GLY A 264 50.14 24.29 19.00
N PRO A 265 50.42 24.33 20.32
CA PRO A 265 49.98 25.38 21.25
C PRO A 265 50.45 26.81 20.92
N GLU A 266 51.24 27.00 19.86
CA GLU A 266 51.83 28.26 19.43
C GLU A 266 51.18 28.86 18.17
N GLN A 267 50.28 28.14 17.49
CA GLN A 267 49.68 28.54 16.21
C GLN A 267 48.14 28.52 16.22
N VAL A 268 47.51 28.74 17.38
CA VAL A 268 46.07 29.00 17.46
C VAL A 268 45.80 30.38 16.86
N GLY A 269 45.73 30.46 15.54
CA GLY A 269 45.26 31.62 14.80
C GLY A 269 43.76 31.76 14.96
N GLY A 270 43.27 32.99 15.15
CA GLY A 270 41.84 33.27 15.41
C GLY A 270 40.85 32.98 14.27
N PHE A 271 41.30 32.44 13.13
CA PHE A 271 40.41 31.85 12.11
C PHE A 271 39.76 30.54 12.61
N CYS A 272 40.42 29.84 13.55
CA CYS A 272 39.99 28.56 14.09
C CYS A 272 38.71 28.70 14.96
N LEU A 273 38.62 29.70 15.85
CA LEU A 273 37.46 29.81 16.75
C LEU A 273 36.14 30.14 16.03
N GLU A 274 36.18 31.03 15.04
CA GLU A 274 35.00 31.41 14.25
C GLU A 274 34.44 30.22 13.46
N THR A 275 35.35 29.46 12.87
CA THR A 275 35.06 28.22 12.16
C THR A 275 34.50 27.15 13.11
N LEU A 276 35.10 26.97 14.30
CA LEU A 276 34.66 26.01 15.33
C LEU A 276 33.27 26.34 15.90
N MET A 277 33.02 27.60 16.25
CA MET A 277 31.71 28.04 16.74
C MET A 277 30.64 27.90 15.65
N GLY A 278 30.97 28.21 14.40
CA GLY A 278 30.12 27.95 13.23
C GLY A 278 29.76 26.47 13.09
N HIS A 279 30.72 25.57 13.25
CA HIS A 279 30.46 24.13 13.23
C HIS A 279 29.60 23.65 14.41
N LEU A 280 29.83 24.14 15.63
CA LEU A 280 28.97 23.82 16.78
C LEU A 280 27.52 24.27 16.58
N LEU A 281 27.31 25.44 15.95
CA LEU A 281 25.98 25.92 15.58
C LEU A 281 25.34 25.05 14.47
N ARG A 282 26.13 24.58 13.51
CA ARG A 282 25.68 23.63 12.48
C ARG A 282 25.29 22.28 13.08
N PHE A 283 26.04 21.77 14.06
CA PHE A 283 25.66 20.57 14.82
C PHE A 283 24.39 20.79 15.63
N SER A 284 24.25 21.91 16.34
CA SER A 284 23.04 22.18 17.12
C SER A 284 21.79 22.34 16.24
N SER A 285 21.91 23.00 15.09
CA SER A 285 20.81 23.20 14.14
C SER A 285 20.38 21.92 13.43
N ASN A 286 21.29 20.97 13.22
CA ASN A 286 20.99 19.68 12.58
C ASN A 286 20.70 18.55 13.59
N SER A 287 20.68 18.84 14.90
CA SER A 287 20.34 17.86 15.95
C SER A 287 18.94 17.27 15.80
N LEU A 288 17.95 18.09 15.38
CA LEU A 288 16.59 17.62 15.11
C LEU A 288 16.53 16.64 13.93
N ARG A 289 17.41 16.79 12.94
CA ARG A 289 17.51 15.87 11.80
C ARG A 289 18.14 14.54 12.21
N LEU A 290 19.10 14.56 13.14
CA LEU A 290 19.65 13.35 13.73
C LEU A 290 18.59 12.58 14.53
N GLU A 291 17.75 13.27 15.30
CA GLU A 291 16.64 12.63 16.01
C GLU A 291 15.57 12.10 15.05
N ALA A 292 15.24 12.84 13.98
CA ALA A 292 14.36 12.35 12.93
C ALA A 292 14.91 11.09 12.24
N LEU A 293 16.21 11.06 11.91
CA LEU A 293 16.89 9.88 11.37
C LEU A 293 16.80 8.70 12.34
N LYS A 294 16.99 8.93 13.63
CA LYS A 294 16.87 7.91 14.67
C LYS A 294 15.45 7.36 14.77
N HIS A 295 14.44 8.23 14.75
CA HIS A 295 13.04 7.82 14.73
C HIS A 295 12.73 6.96 13.50
N LEU A 296 13.11 7.42 12.31
CA LEU A 296 12.96 6.64 11.06
C LEU A 296 13.68 5.30 11.17
N SER A 297 14.91 5.26 11.68
CA SER A 297 15.68 4.03 11.84
C SER A 297 15.05 3.01 12.81
N SER A 298 14.19 3.47 13.72
CA SER A 298 13.47 2.60 14.66
C SER A 298 12.15 2.07 14.12
N GLN A 299 11.58 2.74 13.11
CA GLN A 299 10.29 2.41 12.50
C GLN A 299 10.45 1.61 11.21
N LEU A 300 11.50 1.88 10.45
CA LEU A 300 11.78 1.24 9.17
C LEU A 300 12.57 -0.08 9.38
N PRO A 301 12.22 -1.15 8.65
CA PRO A 301 13.11 -2.29 8.50
C PRO A 301 14.33 -1.84 7.69
N LEU A 302 15.45 -1.59 8.36
CA LEU A 302 16.71 -1.20 7.71
C LEU A 302 17.56 -2.42 7.39
N SER A 303 18.36 -2.31 6.32
CA SER A 303 19.42 -3.28 6.05
C SER A 303 20.47 -3.26 7.17
N ASP A 304 21.16 -4.38 7.38
CA ASP A 304 22.29 -4.47 8.31
C ASP A 304 23.39 -3.45 7.98
N LEU A 305 23.51 -3.10 6.69
CA LEU A 305 24.45 -2.09 6.22
C LEU A 305 24.03 -0.68 6.65
N ASP A 306 22.77 -0.31 6.46
CA ASP A 306 22.26 1.00 6.84
C ASP A 306 22.24 1.19 8.35
N TYR A 307 21.96 0.13 9.11
CA TYR A 307 22.07 0.17 10.57
C TYR A 307 23.50 0.49 11.03
N ARG A 308 24.50 -0.18 10.45
CA ARG A 308 25.91 0.11 10.74
C ARG A 308 26.30 1.53 10.33
N ARG A 309 25.80 2.03 9.21
CA ARG A 309 26.04 3.41 8.77
C ARG A 309 25.46 4.43 9.75
N VAL A 310 24.22 4.25 10.20
CA VAL A 310 23.59 5.10 11.21
C VAL A 310 24.38 5.07 12.53
N GLN A 311 24.79 3.89 12.98
CA GLN A 311 25.58 3.75 14.21
C GLN A 311 26.95 4.44 14.09
N ALA A 312 27.65 4.24 12.97
CA ALA A 312 28.92 4.89 12.69
C ALA A 312 28.77 6.41 12.60
N LEU A 313 27.72 6.90 11.92
CA LEU A 313 27.40 8.31 11.84
C LEU A 313 27.14 8.91 13.22
N HIS A 314 26.35 8.24 14.07
CA HIS A 314 26.06 8.71 15.42
C HIS A 314 27.35 8.82 16.28
N GLN A 315 28.22 7.81 16.19
CA GLN A 315 29.51 7.83 16.90
C GLN A 315 30.39 8.99 16.41
N ARG A 316 30.53 9.14 15.09
CA ARG A 316 31.32 10.20 14.46
C ARG A 316 30.77 11.59 14.77
N TRP A 317 29.44 11.74 14.78
CA TRP A 317 28.76 12.97 15.16
C TRP A 317 29.10 13.39 16.60
N GLU A 318 28.95 12.48 17.56
CA GLU A 318 29.27 12.78 18.97
C GLU A 318 30.77 13.06 19.16
N GLN A 319 31.64 12.33 18.46
CA GLN A 319 33.08 12.55 18.51
C GLN A 319 33.49 13.91 17.93
N ALA A 320 32.98 14.28 16.75
CA ALA A 320 33.25 15.57 16.11
C ALA A 320 32.73 16.73 16.97
N ARG A 321 31.52 16.57 17.54
CA ARG A 321 30.93 17.58 18.43
C ARG A 321 31.70 17.74 19.73
N ALA A 322 32.17 16.65 20.34
CA ALA A 322 33.00 16.70 21.54
C ALA A 322 34.34 17.39 21.26
N THR A 323 35.00 17.02 20.16
CA THR A 323 36.28 17.60 19.73
C THR A 323 36.16 19.12 19.52
N ALA A 324 35.11 19.57 18.82
CA ALA A 324 34.86 21.00 18.61
C ALA A 324 34.58 21.75 19.94
N ARG A 325 33.86 21.10 20.87
CA ARG A 325 33.60 21.68 22.20
C ARG A 325 34.87 21.81 23.04
N ASP A 326 35.74 20.80 23.01
CA ASP A 326 36.99 20.80 23.74
C ASP A 326 37.92 21.90 23.20
N GLN A 327 38.02 22.05 21.88
CA GLN A 327 38.78 23.14 21.25
C GLN A 327 38.22 24.54 21.57
N CYS A 328 36.89 24.71 21.65
CA CYS A 328 36.31 25.95 22.15
C CYS A 328 36.65 26.24 23.62
N SER A 329 36.65 25.23 24.49
CA SER A 329 37.03 25.41 25.90
C SER A 329 38.51 25.77 26.07
N LEU A 330 39.37 25.31 25.17
CA LEU A 330 40.77 25.75 25.09
C LEU A 330 40.85 27.27 24.84
N CYS A 331 39.99 27.83 23.98
CA CYS A 331 39.93 29.27 23.74
C CYS A 331 39.48 30.06 24.98
N GLU A 332 38.50 29.56 25.75
CA GLU A 332 38.11 30.16 27.04
C GLU A 332 39.29 30.20 28.02
N ASN A 333 40.09 29.13 28.06
CA ASN A 333 41.31 29.08 28.88
C ASN A 333 42.38 30.09 28.41
N LEU A 334 42.53 30.31 27.10
CA LEU A 334 43.45 31.32 26.55
C LEU A 334 43.06 32.75 26.96
N LEU A 335 41.76 33.05 27.03
CA LEU A 335 41.26 34.35 27.54
C LEU A 335 41.58 34.54 29.02
N MET A 336 41.49 33.49 29.85
CA MET A 336 41.92 33.55 31.25
C MET A 336 43.44 33.80 31.38
N ILE A 337 44.26 33.16 30.53
CA ILE A 337 45.71 33.40 30.50
C ILE A 337 46.02 34.85 30.10
N LEU A 338 45.24 35.44 29.19
CA LEU A 338 45.37 36.86 28.83
C LEU A 338 45.11 37.76 30.03
N PHE A 339 44.03 37.52 30.77
CA PHE A 339 43.70 38.29 31.97
C PHE A 339 44.84 38.25 33.00
N VAL A 340 45.37 37.05 33.28
CA VAL A 340 46.51 36.88 34.19
C VAL A 340 47.77 37.58 33.65
N SER A 341 48.01 37.54 32.34
CA SER A 341 49.17 38.18 31.71
C SER A 341 49.07 39.70 31.78
N LYS A 342 47.91 40.30 31.48
CA LYS A 342 47.63 41.75 31.63
C LYS A 342 47.81 42.20 33.10
N HIS A 343 47.35 41.40 34.07
CA HIS A 343 47.56 41.69 35.49
C HIS A 343 49.06 41.65 35.87
N ARG A 344 49.82 40.67 35.38
CA ARG A 344 51.28 40.58 35.60
C ARG A 344 52.01 41.78 34.98
N GLU A 345 51.56 42.27 33.83
CA GLU A 345 52.14 43.48 33.21
C GLU A 345 51.89 44.71 34.09
N GLY A 346 50.67 44.88 34.63
CA GLY A 346 50.36 45.94 35.58
C GLY A 346 51.25 45.88 36.83
N ASN A 347 51.54 44.68 37.35
CA ASN A 347 52.47 44.51 38.48
C ASN A 347 53.92 44.89 38.11
N LEU A 348 54.39 44.53 36.91
CA LEU A 348 55.73 44.95 36.45
C LEU A 348 55.82 46.47 36.31
N GLN A 349 54.80 47.11 35.73
CA GLN A 349 54.71 48.58 35.64
C GLN A 349 54.70 49.22 37.04
N TYR A 350 53.99 48.63 38.01
CA TYR A 350 53.98 49.12 39.39
C TYR A 350 55.37 49.04 40.06
N HIS A 351 56.16 48.01 39.76
CA HIS A 351 57.51 47.82 40.32
C HIS A 351 58.61 48.55 39.55
N GLU A 352 58.33 49.08 38.36
CA GLU A 352 59.28 49.79 37.50
C GLU A 352 60.00 50.94 38.22
N PRO A 353 59.35 51.82 39.00
CA PRO A 353 60.05 52.89 39.72
C PRO A 353 61.05 52.36 40.75
N ARG A 354 60.76 51.22 41.39
CA ARG A 354 61.68 50.58 42.36
C ARG A 354 62.86 49.94 41.65
N TYR A 355 62.63 49.30 40.50
CA TYR A 355 63.69 48.77 39.65
C TYR A 355 64.64 49.88 39.19
N VAL A 356 64.10 50.98 38.64
CA VAL A 356 64.89 52.15 38.22
C VAL A 356 65.70 52.71 39.39
N ARG A 357 65.09 52.88 40.57
CA ARG A 357 65.79 53.35 41.77
C ARG A 357 66.90 52.39 42.22
N THR A 358 66.69 51.09 42.11
CA THR A 358 67.69 50.06 42.45
C THR A 358 68.87 50.10 41.50
N LEU A 359 68.64 50.32 40.19
CA LEU A 359 69.70 50.52 39.21
C LEU A 359 70.49 51.82 39.45
N GLU A 360 69.82 52.93 39.79
CA GLU A 360 70.47 54.19 40.14
C GLU A 360 71.39 54.05 41.36
N LEU A 361 70.87 53.49 42.45
CA LEU A 361 71.65 53.23 43.66
C LEU A 361 72.79 52.24 43.39
N GLY A 362 72.56 51.22 42.55
CA GLY A 362 73.60 50.31 42.10
C GLY A 362 74.72 51.03 41.35
N ARG A 363 74.40 51.95 40.45
CA ARG A 363 75.38 52.79 39.73
C ARG A 363 76.12 53.75 40.65
N GLU A 364 75.44 54.33 41.64
CA GLU A 364 76.07 55.16 42.68
C GLU A 364 77.07 54.32 43.51
N LEU A 365 76.68 53.11 43.92
CA LEU A 365 77.58 52.19 44.63
C LEU A 365 78.78 51.76 43.78
N LEU A 366 78.59 51.51 42.47
CA LEU A 366 79.70 51.24 41.55
C LEU A 366 80.74 52.37 41.50
N SER A 367 80.31 53.61 41.72
CA SER A 367 81.21 54.77 41.72
C SER A 367 82.09 54.86 42.98
N ALA A 368 81.68 54.20 44.08
CA ALA A 368 82.35 54.23 45.38
C ALA A 368 83.06 52.92 45.77
N ALA A 369 82.97 51.88 44.93
CA ALA A 369 83.40 50.52 45.23
C ALA A 369 84.87 50.22 44.84
N ASP A 370 85.50 49.25 45.51
CA ASP A 370 86.82 48.72 45.16
C ASP A 370 86.75 47.75 43.97
N SER A 371 87.89 47.48 43.31
CA SER A 371 87.93 46.82 42.00
C SER A 371 87.25 45.44 41.94
N THR A 372 87.28 44.65 43.02
CA THR A 372 86.69 43.31 43.10
C THR A 372 85.18 43.35 43.30
N THR A 373 84.70 44.24 44.17
CA THR A 373 83.25 44.43 44.40
C THR A 373 82.57 45.09 43.20
N LYS A 374 83.29 45.97 42.49
CA LYS A 374 82.83 46.58 41.24
C LYS A 374 82.46 45.55 40.18
N THR A 375 83.35 44.59 39.89
CA THR A 375 83.08 43.55 38.87
C THR A 375 81.92 42.63 39.25
N SER A 376 81.75 42.33 40.54
CA SER A 376 80.63 41.50 41.02
C SER A 376 79.30 42.25 40.93
N LEU A 377 79.29 43.54 41.28
CA LEU A 377 78.08 44.37 41.28
C LEU A 377 77.67 44.76 39.85
N GLU A 378 78.63 44.96 38.95
CA GLU A 378 78.39 45.08 37.50
C GLU A 378 77.69 43.83 36.95
N GLY A 379 78.20 42.63 37.29
CA GLY A 379 77.57 41.37 36.88
C GLY A 379 76.12 41.21 37.38
N GLN A 380 75.86 41.56 38.64
CA GLN A 380 74.50 41.49 39.22
C GLN A 380 73.53 42.51 38.60
N LEU A 381 73.98 43.74 38.35
CA LEU A 381 73.16 44.76 37.68
C LEU A 381 72.86 44.39 36.24
N SER A 382 73.84 43.85 35.50
CA SER A 382 73.62 43.35 34.14
C SER A 382 72.63 42.18 34.11
N GLN A 383 72.76 41.20 35.02
CA GLN A 383 71.81 40.09 35.12
C GLN A 383 70.40 40.54 35.48
N LEU A 384 70.27 41.49 36.43
CA LEU A 384 68.97 42.05 36.80
C LEU A 384 68.33 42.81 35.63
N GLN A 385 69.13 43.59 34.90
CA GLN A 385 68.68 44.34 33.74
C GLN A 385 68.23 43.41 32.60
N GLU A 386 69.04 42.39 32.28
CA GLU A 386 68.71 41.40 31.25
C GLU A 386 67.47 40.59 31.62
N ALA A 387 67.35 40.15 32.88
CA ALA A 387 66.17 39.42 33.36
C ALA A 387 64.90 40.29 33.32
N TRP A 388 64.99 41.56 33.70
CA TRP A 388 63.86 42.51 33.64
C TRP A 388 63.43 42.77 32.20
N GLU A 389 64.38 43.09 31.31
CA GLU A 389 64.12 43.38 29.90
C GLU A 389 63.56 42.15 29.18
N SER A 390 64.15 40.96 29.39
CA SER A 390 63.70 39.70 28.81
C SER A 390 62.30 39.31 29.26
N THR A 391 62.02 39.38 30.57
CA THR A 391 60.68 39.06 31.12
C THR A 391 59.62 40.04 30.61
N ASN A 392 59.94 41.33 30.55
CA ASN A 392 59.04 42.35 30.03
C ASN A 392 58.76 42.15 28.53
N LEU A 393 59.79 41.82 27.74
CA LEU A 393 59.66 41.54 26.31
C LEU A 393 58.79 40.30 26.05
N GLN A 394 59.05 39.20 26.76
CA GLN A 394 58.28 37.96 26.64
C GLN A 394 56.81 38.16 27.06
N LEU A 395 56.56 38.89 28.15
CA LEU A 395 55.21 39.16 28.62
C LEU A 395 54.44 40.05 27.62
N LYS A 396 55.07 41.10 27.09
CA LYS A 396 54.45 41.97 26.07
C LYS A 396 54.17 41.21 24.77
N ALA A 397 55.09 40.36 24.31
CA ALA A 397 54.87 39.51 23.15
C ALA A 397 53.67 38.57 23.36
N LYS A 398 53.58 37.93 24.53
CA LYS A 398 52.47 37.03 24.89
C LYS A 398 51.13 37.78 25.00
N ILE A 399 51.10 38.95 25.61
CA ILE A 399 49.90 39.79 25.70
C ILE A 399 49.44 40.25 24.31
N MET A 400 50.37 40.62 23.43
CA MET A 400 50.06 41.02 22.06
C MET A 400 49.41 39.87 21.27
N GLN A 401 49.98 38.67 21.35
CA GLN A 401 49.42 37.47 20.73
C GLN A 401 48.00 37.16 21.26
N LEU A 402 47.85 37.12 22.59
CA LEU A 402 46.57 36.79 23.22
C LEU A 402 45.49 37.88 23.01
N THR A 403 45.87 39.15 22.96
CA THR A 403 44.93 40.27 22.67
C THR A 403 44.44 40.22 21.23
N ASN A 404 45.25 39.71 20.30
CA ASN A 404 44.80 39.48 18.92
C ASN A 404 43.73 38.38 18.85
N ILE A 405 43.88 37.32 19.67
CA ILE A 405 42.89 36.26 19.81
C ILE A 405 41.59 36.81 20.40
N GLU A 406 41.66 37.58 21.50
CA GLU A 406 40.52 38.25 22.15
C GLU A 406 39.67 39.08 21.15
N LYS A 407 40.30 39.96 20.36
CA LYS A 407 39.59 40.78 19.36
C LYS A 407 38.87 39.96 18.28
N MET A 408 39.41 38.80 17.92
CA MET A 408 38.77 37.92 16.94
C MET A 408 37.62 37.12 17.57
N CYS A 409 37.77 36.67 18.83
CA CYS A 409 36.67 36.09 19.59
C CYS A 409 35.48 37.07 19.68
N ASP A 410 35.75 38.34 19.95
CA ASP A 410 34.72 39.38 20.04
C ASP A 410 34.00 39.59 18.69
N ARG A 411 34.74 39.57 17.57
CA ARG A 411 34.17 39.68 16.22
C ARG A 411 33.26 38.49 15.89
N CYS A 412 33.72 37.27 16.16
CA CYS A 412 32.91 36.06 15.98
C CYS A 412 31.64 36.11 16.85
N GLY A 413 31.77 36.51 18.12
CA GLY A 413 30.64 36.68 19.02
C GLY A 413 29.58 37.66 18.47
N GLN A 414 30.02 38.74 17.84
CA GLN A 414 29.12 39.71 17.18
C GLN A 414 28.41 39.09 15.97
N GLU A 415 29.12 38.40 15.09
CA GLU A 415 28.53 37.75 13.91
C GLU A 415 27.54 36.64 14.29
N VAL A 416 27.84 35.85 15.32
CA VAL A 416 26.92 34.84 15.87
C VAL A 416 25.68 35.51 16.45
N ALA A 417 25.82 36.63 17.16
CA ALA A 417 24.67 37.38 17.69
C ALA A 417 23.80 37.95 16.55
N GLU A 418 24.40 38.46 15.48
CA GLU A 418 23.68 38.93 14.29
C GLU A 418 22.93 37.82 13.57
N LEU A 419 23.56 36.66 13.36
CA LEU A 419 22.91 35.49 12.76
C LEU A 419 21.79 34.95 13.67
N GLY A 420 22.01 34.96 14.99
CA GLY A 420 20.99 34.63 15.98
C GLY A 420 19.78 35.55 15.91
N ALA A 421 20.00 36.87 15.76
CA ALA A 421 18.91 37.84 15.57
C ALA A 421 18.14 37.58 14.27
N LYS A 422 18.85 37.36 13.13
CA LYS A 422 18.23 37.05 11.84
C LYS A 422 17.40 35.76 11.87
N LEU A 423 17.90 34.72 12.54
CA LEU A 423 17.15 33.47 12.73
C LEU A 423 15.93 33.66 13.65
N GLY A 424 16.03 34.52 14.67
CA GLY A 424 14.92 34.90 15.53
C GLY A 424 13.81 35.64 14.78
N GLU A 425 14.18 36.59 13.92
CA GLU A 425 13.25 37.31 13.03
C GLU A 425 12.58 36.35 12.05
N PHE A 426 13.36 35.51 11.36
CA PHE A 426 12.84 34.52 10.43
C PHE A 426 11.90 33.50 11.12
N GLY A 427 12.23 33.09 12.34
CA GLY A 427 11.36 32.22 13.15
C GLY A 427 10.06 32.90 13.56
N ALA A 428 10.09 34.20 13.89
CA ALA A 428 8.89 34.98 14.19
C ALA A 428 8.00 35.16 12.95
N ASP A 429 8.60 35.40 11.79
CA ASP A 429 7.91 35.52 10.50
C ASP A 429 7.24 34.21 10.10
N MET A 430 7.95 33.08 10.16
CA MET A 430 7.34 31.76 9.91
C MET A 430 6.19 31.48 10.87
N LYS A 431 6.35 31.79 12.16
CA LYS A 431 5.30 31.55 13.16
C LYS A 431 4.05 32.38 12.85
N LYS A 432 4.24 33.64 12.43
CA LYS A 432 3.17 34.54 12.02
C LYS A 432 2.45 34.02 10.78
N GLU A 433 3.19 33.61 9.75
CA GLU A 433 2.62 33.00 8.54
C GLU A 433 1.84 31.72 8.85
N LEU A 434 2.33 30.88 9.75
CA LEU A 434 1.65 29.66 10.15
C LEU A 434 0.33 29.94 10.88
N THR A 435 0.31 30.92 11.81
CA THR A 435 -0.94 31.37 12.46
C THR A 435 -1.92 31.95 11.44
N GLN A 436 -1.42 32.71 10.47
CA GLN A 436 -2.25 33.37 9.47
C GLN A 436 -2.87 32.34 8.51
N SER A 437 -2.08 31.37 8.05
CA SER A 437 -2.56 30.21 7.28
C SER A 437 -3.59 29.38 8.07
N SER A 438 -3.38 29.16 9.37
CA SER A 438 -4.35 28.45 10.22
C SER A 438 -5.67 29.22 10.40
N GLU A 439 -5.62 30.55 10.54
CA GLU A 439 -6.82 31.38 10.62
C GLU A 439 -7.57 31.41 9.30
N ASP A 440 -6.86 31.49 8.18
CA ASP A 440 -7.46 31.49 6.85
C ASP A 440 -8.10 30.14 6.50
N LEU A 441 -7.46 29.03 6.88
CA LEU A 441 -8.06 27.70 6.79
C LEU A 441 -9.32 27.55 7.65
N LYS A 442 -9.34 28.14 8.87
CA LYS A 442 -10.54 28.17 9.72
C LYS A 442 -11.65 29.02 9.10
N ARG A 443 -11.31 30.16 8.48
CA ARG A 443 -12.27 31.02 7.78
C ARG A 443 -12.87 30.31 6.56
N GLU A 444 -12.05 29.63 5.75
CA GLU A 444 -12.52 28.83 4.61
C GLU A 444 -13.41 27.67 5.05
N LYS A 445 -13.01 26.94 6.10
CA LYS A 445 -13.85 25.87 6.70
C LYS A 445 -15.22 26.40 7.14
N ASN A 446 -15.27 27.56 7.78
CA ASN A 446 -16.53 28.18 8.21
C ASN A 446 -17.40 28.64 7.02
N LYS A 447 -16.79 29.13 5.93
CA LYS A 447 -17.53 29.48 4.70
C LYS A 447 -18.13 28.26 4.01
N LEU A 448 -17.43 27.13 4.01
CA LEU A 448 -17.92 25.87 3.47
C LEU A 448 -19.07 25.32 4.31
N GLN A 449 -18.98 25.38 5.64
CA GLN A 449 -20.06 24.97 6.55
C GLN A 449 -21.35 25.80 6.43
N VAL A 450 -21.24 27.08 6.07
CA VAL A 450 -22.40 27.96 5.83
C VAL A 450 -23.01 27.77 4.44
N ARG A 451 -22.29 27.16 3.49
CA ARG A 451 -22.82 26.83 2.16
C ARG A 451 -23.62 25.53 2.12
N ASP A 452 -23.42 24.64 3.09
CA ASP A 452 -24.13 23.36 3.22
C ASP A 452 -25.38 23.43 4.12
N GLN A 453 -25.75 24.62 4.61
CA GLN A 453 -27.03 24.94 5.25
C GLN A 453 -27.89 25.78 4.29
#